data_AF-A0A0E3R222-F1
#
_entry.id   AF-A0A0E3R222-F1
#
_cell.length_a   1.000
_cell.length_b   1.000
_cell.length_c   1.000
_cell.angle_alpha   90.00
_cell.angle_beta   90.00
_cell.angle_gamma   90.00
#
_symmetry.space_group_name_H-M   'P 1'
#
loop_
_entity.id
_entity.type
_entity.pdbx_description
1 polymer ?
#
loop_
_entity_poly.entity_id
_entity_poly.type
_entity_poly.pdbx_seq_one_letter_code
_entity_poly.pdbx_strand_id
1 'polypeptide(L)'
;MNVKEPWQITNAEFDLTSEKLNIWIDFKRGSKFPCPKCGKPNCSAYDTKEKVLRHINYFQYSTYLHCRIPRIECENCGVLQIKVPWAREKSNFTLRMEALILELSKRMPVLQIGKLLGEYDKKLWRVINHYTDNARSKEDLSDVCVVGIDETSCKKGHEYITLVVDIKDSKVIFACEGKDSSTITSFSKDLQDHNGNKSNIKSVCCDMSPSYISGISIEFPDAKITFDKFHVMKAMNEGLNEVRIQEQKKQRNSKIPNSYGLRTRKI
;
A
#
# COMPACT_ATOMS: atom_id res chain seq x y z
N MET A 1 -17.03 -0.25 21.38
CA MET A 1 -16.12 0.72 22.04
C MET A 1 -15.79 0.19 23.43
N ASN A 2 -14.55 0.32 23.93
CA ASN A 2 -14.22 -0.16 25.29
C ASN A 2 -14.00 1.05 26.19
N VAL A 3 -15.10 1.79 26.46
CA VAL A 3 -15.08 2.94 27.37
C VAL A 3 -15.02 2.38 28.78
N LYS A 4 -13.91 2.61 29.47
CA LYS A 4 -13.67 2.16 30.84
C LYS A 4 -13.36 3.37 31.70
N GLU A 5 -13.55 3.23 33.01
CA GLU A 5 -13.12 4.24 33.97
C GLU A 5 -11.67 4.70 33.68
N PRO A 6 -11.39 6.01 33.76
CA PRO A 6 -12.27 7.09 34.24
C PRO A 6 -13.24 7.66 33.19
N TRP A 7 -13.28 7.11 31.98
CA TRP A 7 -14.10 7.59 30.87
C TRP A 7 -15.55 7.14 30.99
N GLN A 8 -16.47 7.99 30.54
CA GLN A 8 -17.91 7.73 30.54
C GLN A 8 -18.57 8.35 29.31
N ILE A 9 -19.65 7.71 28.85
CA ILE A 9 -20.54 8.29 27.84
C ILE A 9 -21.51 9.21 28.59
N THR A 10 -21.53 10.48 28.24
CA THR A 10 -22.39 11.48 28.90
C THR A 10 -23.67 11.75 28.12
N ASN A 11 -23.63 11.59 26.79
CA ASN A 11 -24.78 11.76 25.93
C ASN A 11 -24.65 10.92 24.66
N ALA A 12 -25.77 10.56 24.06
CA ALA A 12 -25.85 10.00 22.72
C ALA A 12 -27.08 10.59 22.02
N GLU A 13 -26.85 11.23 20.87
CA GLU A 13 -27.88 11.91 20.10
C GLU A 13 -27.91 11.33 18.70
N PHE A 14 -29.12 11.09 18.22
CA PHE A 14 -29.36 10.56 16.91
C PHE A 14 -30.10 11.58 16.05
N ASP A 15 -29.38 12.14 15.07
CA ASP A 15 -29.94 13.08 14.12
C ASP A 15 -30.39 12.32 12.87
N LEU A 16 -31.70 12.12 12.77
CA LEU A 16 -32.35 11.48 11.63
C LEU A 16 -32.26 12.31 10.34
N THR A 17 -32.15 13.63 10.44
CA THR A 17 -32.14 14.53 9.27
C THR A 17 -30.79 14.47 8.58
N SER A 18 -29.70 14.49 9.36
CA SER A 18 -28.34 14.40 8.81
C SER A 18 -27.77 12.98 8.77
N GLU A 19 -28.57 11.99 9.18
CA GLU A 19 -28.19 10.57 9.31
C GLU A 19 -26.92 10.35 10.16
N LYS A 20 -26.85 11.03 11.32
CA LYS A 20 -25.68 11.00 12.20
C LYS A 20 -26.01 10.51 13.60
N LEU A 21 -25.12 9.67 14.12
CA LEU A 21 -25.07 9.32 15.54
C LEU A 21 -23.91 10.08 16.20
N ASN A 22 -24.22 10.97 17.13
CA ASN A 22 -23.24 11.71 17.91
C ASN A 22 -23.17 11.11 19.32
N ILE A 23 -21.96 10.80 19.80
CA ILE A 23 -21.75 10.24 21.14
C ILE A 23 -20.75 11.13 21.87
N TRP A 24 -21.12 11.64 23.05
CA TRP A 24 -20.25 12.47 23.87
C TRP A 24 -19.56 11.61 24.92
N ILE A 25 -18.24 11.74 24.97
CA ILE A 25 -17.38 11.02 25.90
C ILE A 25 -16.64 12.04 26.74
N ASP A 26 -16.79 11.91 28.06
CA ASP A 26 -16.08 12.72 29.05
C ASP A 26 -15.39 11.80 30.06
N PHE A 27 -14.66 12.37 30.99
CA PHE A 27 -14.05 11.69 32.12
C PHE A 27 -14.66 12.16 33.43
N LYS A 28 -14.65 11.31 34.46
CA LYS A 28 -15.16 11.66 35.78
C LYS A 28 -14.38 12.85 36.36
N ARG A 29 -15.08 13.86 36.89
CA ARG A 29 -14.43 15.01 37.54
C ARG A 29 -13.53 14.55 38.68
N GLY A 30 -12.33 15.14 38.78
CA GLY A 30 -11.32 14.76 39.78
C GLY A 30 -10.43 13.57 39.37
N SER A 31 -10.66 12.98 38.19
CA SER A 31 -9.80 11.92 37.67
C SER A 31 -8.36 12.39 37.51
N LYS A 32 -7.43 11.47 37.76
CA LYS A 32 -6.00 11.66 37.60
C LYS A 32 -5.50 10.77 36.48
N PHE A 33 -4.47 11.24 35.76
CA PHE A 33 -3.94 10.55 34.59
C PHE A 33 -2.42 10.45 34.66
N PRO A 34 -1.82 9.39 34.09
CA PRO A 34 -0.38 9.30 33.96
C PRO A 34 0.15 10.30 32.92
N CYS A 35 1.35 10.85 33.17
CA CYS A 35 2.03 11.71 32.22
C CYS A 35 2.42 10.92 30.96
N PRO A 36 2.03 11.38 29.75
CA PRO A 36 2.28 10.64 28.51
C PRO A 36 3.76 10.62 28.09
N LYS A 37 4.61 11.45 28.71
CA LYS A 37 6.05 11.57 28.41
C LYS A 37 6.93 10.80 29.42
N CYS A 38 6.81 11.08 30.71
CA CYS A 38 7.65 10.48 31.75
C CYS A 38 6.96 9.36 32.55
N GLY A 39 5.67 9.12 32.34
CA GLY A 39 4.93 8.08 33.06
C GLY A 39 4.56 8.41 34.51
N LYS A 40 4.89 9.62 35.04
CA LYS A 40 4.51 10.04 36.40
C LYS A 40 3.01 9.80 36.61
N PRO A 41 2.60 9.00 37.61
CA PRO A 41 1.20 8.72 37.84
C PRO A 41 0.48 9.93 38.46
N ASN A 42 -0.84 9.88 38.45
CA ASN A 42 -1.71 10.75 39.24
C ASN A 42 -1.63 12.27 38.94
N CYS A 43 -1.29 12.68 37.72
CA CYS A 43 -1.34 14.09 37.34
C CYS A 43 -2.80 14.59 37.23
N SER A 44 -3.07 15.78 37.78
CA SER A 44 -4.38 16.44 37.66
C SER A 44 -4.61 16.93 36.22
N ALA A 45 -5.87 16.90 35.78
CA ALA A 45 -6.26 17.64 34.59
C ALA A 45 -6.13 19.16 34.85
N TYR A 46 -5.30 19.82 34.06
CA TYR A 46 -5.09 21.28 34.04
C TYR A 46 -6.24 21.95 33.28
N ASP A 47 -6.49 21.48 32.06
CA ASP A 47 -7.64 21.90 31.25
C ASP A 47 -8.07 20.78 30.29
N THR A 48 -8.96 21.10 29.34
CA THR A 48 -9.49 20.12 28.38
C THR A 48 -9.55 20.68 26.97
N LYS A 49 -9.34 19.82 25.98
CA LYS A 49 -9.60 20.10 24.57
C LYS A 49 -10.69 19.18 24.05
N GLU A 50 -11.65 19.76 23.34
CA GLU A 50 -12.62 18.98 22.59
C GLU A 50 -11.99 18.43 21.31
N LYS A 51 -12.32 17.17 21.02
CA LYS A 51 -11.90 16.49 19.80
C LYS A 51 -13.06 15.67 19.26
N VAL A 52 -13.44 15.94 18.01
CA VAL A 52 -14.42 15.15 17.29
C VAL A 52 -13.70 14.07 16.50
N LEU A 53 -14.10 12.82 16.70
CA LEU A 53 -13.53 11.65 16.01
C LEU A 53 -14.59 10.97 15.17
N ARG A 54 -14.30 10.73 13.90
CA ARG A 54 -15.12 9.87 13.06
C ARG A 54 -14.94 8.40 13.49
N HIS A 55 -16.04 7.76 13.91
CA HIS A 55 -16.09 6.34 14.25
C HIS A 55 -16.57 5.51 13.05
N ILE A 56 -16.54 4.18 13.15
CA ILE A 56 -17.25 3.31 12.20
C ILE A 56 -18.75 3.63 12.23
N ASN A 57 -19.45 3.42 11.11
CA ASN A 57 -20.90 3.64 11.07
C ASN A 57 -21.61 2.73 12.06
N TYR A 58 -22.71 3.23 12.61
CA TYR A 58 -23.70 2.43 13.30
C TYR A 58 -24.87 2.24 12.34
N PHE A 59 -24.99 1.05 11.76
CA PHE A 59 -25.83 0.79 10.58
C PHE A 59 -25.49 1.76 9.41
N GLN A 60 -26.49 2.43 8.83
CA GLN A 60 -26.28 3.43 7.77
C GLN A 60 -25.78 4.78 8.29
N TYR A 61 -25.80 5.01 9.61
CA TYR A 61 -25.60 6.32 10.20
C TYR A 61 -24.12 6.63 10.47
N SER A 62 -23.68 7.80 10.00
CA SER A 62 -22.32 8.28 10.23
C SER A 62 -22.13 8.60 11.72
N THR A 63 -21.15 7.98 12.37
CA THR A 63 -20.99 8.08 13.82
C THR A 63 -19.79 8.97 14.19
N TYR A 64 -20.00 9.91 15.10
CA TYR A 64 -18.98 10.85 15.59
C TYR A 64 -18.87 10.79 17.12
N LEU A 65 -17.64 10.70 17.63
CA LEU A 65 -17.36 10.76 19.06
C LEU A 65 -16.86 12.15 19.41
N HIS A 66 -17.62 12.88 20.20
CA HIS A 66 -17.26 14.18 20.78
C HIS A 66 -16.55 13.92 22.10
N CYS A 67 -15.22 13.95 22.07
CA CYS A 67 -14.38 13.58 23.21
C CYS A 67 -13.80 14.82 23.88
N ARG A 68 -14.06 14.98 25.18
CA ARG A 68 -13.38 15.98 26.01
C ARG A 68 -12.09 15.38 26.56
N ILE A 69 -10.95 15.74 25.95
CA ILE A 69 -9.64 15.15 26.28
C ILE A 69 -8.88 16.07 27.25
N PRO A 70 -8.47 15.58 28.43
CA PRO A 70 -7.73 16.41 29.38
C PRO A 70 -6.28 16.64 28.93
N ARG A 71 -5.78 17.83 29.23
CA ARG A 71 -4.35 18.10 29.33
C ARG A 71 -3.98 18.10 30.81
N ILE A 72 -2.93 17.37 31.14
CA ILE A 72 -2.39 17.34 32.50
C ILE A 72 -1.26 18.34 32.63
N GLU A 73 -1.04 18.81 33.86
CA GLU A 73 0.19 19.52 34.22
C GLU A 73 1.11 18.56 34.96
N CYS A 74 2.30 18.35 34.39
CA CYS A 74 3.35 17.52 34.99
C CYS A 74 4.53 18.42 35.35
N GLU A 75 4.92 18.43 36.64
CA GLU A 75 6.06 19.21 37.14
C GLU A 75 7.33 19.05 36.28
N ASN A 76 7.63 17.84 35.80
CA ASN A 76 8.84 17.56 35.02
C ASN A 76 8.70 17.80 33.50
N CYS A 77 7.48 17.91 32.98
CA CYS A 77 7.23 17.85 31.52
C CYS A 77 6.33 18.97 31.00
N GLY A 78 5.82 19.83 31.88
CA GLY A 78 4.86 20.88 31.56
C GLY A 78 3.47 20.35 31.26
N VAL A 79 2.71 21.12 30.49
CA VAL A 79 1.32 20.82 30.13
C VAL A 79 1.26 19.93 28.89
N LEU A 80 0.70 18.73 29.03
CA LEU A 80 0.63 17.72 27.96
C LEU A 80 -0.77 17.14 27.83
N GLN A 81 -1.23 16.94 26.60
CA GLN A 81 -2.48 16.22 26.35
C GLN A 81 -2.28 14.72 26.55
N ILE A 82 -3.21 14.06 27.26
CA ILE A 82 -3.12 12.62 27.48
C ILE A 82 -3.41 11.82 26.20
N LYS A 83 -2.91 10.59 26.16
CA LYS A 83 -3.30 9.60 25.14
C LYS A 83 -4.66 9.02 25.52
N VAL A 84 -5.53 8.84 24.52
CA VAL A 84 -6.85 8.21 24.69
C VAL A 84 -6.84 6.81 24.09
N PRO A 85 -7.58 5.84 24.66
CA PRO A 85 -7.46 4.44 24.26
C PRO A 85 -8.13 4.11 22.92
N TRP A 86 -8.93 5.02 22.36
CA TRP A 86 -9.69 4.80 21.12
C TRP A 86 -9.23 5.66 19.94
N ALA A 87 -8.18 6.48 20.08
CA ALA A 87 -7.69 7.30 18.98
C ALA A 87 -6.19 7.56 19.08
N ARG A 88 -5.54 7.51 17.93
CA ARG A 88 -4.16 7.94 17.78
C ARG A 88 -4.04 9.46 17.91
N GLU A 89 -2.89 9.92 18.36
CA GLU A 89 -2.55 11.34 18.37
C GLU A 89 -2.66 11.94 16.96
N LYS A 90 -3.16 13.18 16.84
CA LYS A 90 -3.37 13.91 15.57
C LYS A 90 -4.35 13.27 14.56
N SER A 91 -4.85 12.06 14.80
CA SER A 91 -5.88 11.45 13.95
C SER A 91 -7.26 12.02 14.25
N ASN A 92 -8.08 12.21 13.22
CA ASN A 92 -9.50 12.54 13.36
C ASN A 92 -10.39 11.29 13.28
N PHE A 93 -9.78 10.11 13.26
CA PHE A 93 -10.47 8.83 13.27
C PHE A 93 -10.25 8.10 14.58
N THR A 94 -11.23 7.29 14.96
CA THR A 94 -11.01 6.27 16.00
C THR A 94 -10.12 5.15 15.47
N LEU A 95 -9.43 4.42 16.37
CA LEU A 95 -8.60 3.26 15.99
C LEU A 95 -9.40 2.19 15.24
N ARG A 96 -10.69 1.99 15.58
CA ARG A 96 -11.56 1.06 14.84
C ARG A 96 -11.85 1.53 13.42
N MET A 97 -12.02 2.83 13.23
CA MET A 97 -12.22 3.42 11.90
C MET A 97 -10.93 3.33 11.07
N GLU A 98 -9.77 3.61 11.67
CA GLU A 98 -8.48 3.40 11.01
C GLU A 98 -8.29 1.93 10.60
N ALA A 99 -8.61 0.97 11.48
CA ALA A 99 -8.53 -0.45 11.16
C ALA A 99 -9.47 -0.86 10.00
N LEU A 100 -10.69 -0.33 9.96
CA LEU A 100 -11.62 -0.56 8.85
C LEU A 100 -11.07 0.01 7.53
N ILE A 101 -10.52 1.23 7.56
CA ILE A 101 -9.89 1.86 6.38
C ILE A 101 -8.76 0.97 5.83
N LEU A 102 -7.88 0.46 6.70
CA LEU A 102 -6.78 -0.42 6.31
C LEU A 102 -7.26 -1.76 5.74
N GLU A 103 -8.33 -2.33 6.29
CA GLU A 103 -8.85 -3.61 5.80
C GLU A 103 -9.53 -3.47 4.43
N LEU A 104 -10.23 -2.36 4.21
CA LEU A 104 -10.82 -2.03 2.92
C LEU A 104 -9.75 -1.70 1.88
N SER A 105 -8.66 -1.01 2.24
CA SER A 105 -7.60 -0.62 1.29
C SER A 105 -6.86 -1.80 0.66
N LYS A 106 -6.94 -2.98 1.27
CA LYS A 106 -6.40 -4.22 0.68
C LYS A 106 -7.23 -4.74 -0.49
N ARG A 107 -8.50 -4.33 -0.63
CA ARG A 107 -9.47 -4.96 -1.55
C ARG A 107 -10.12 -3.99 -2.52
N MET A 108 -9.99 -2.68 -2.30
CA MET A 108 -10.61 -1.68 -3.16
C MET A 108 -9.80 -0.38 -3.21
N PRO A 109 -9.95 0.40 -4.31
CA PRO A 109 -9.28 1.70 -4.44
C PRO A 109 -9.69 2.66 -3.32
N VAL A 110 -8.74 3.43 -2.80
CA VAL A 110 -8.95 4.40 -1.69
C VAL A 110 -10.08 5.40 -1.98
N LEU A 111 -10.25 5.81 -3.24
CA LEU A 111 -11.34 6.68 -3.66
C LEU A 111 -12.73 6.03 -3.43
N GLN A 112 -12.86 4.72 -3.67
CA GLN A 112 -14.12 4.00 -3.45
C GLN A 112 -14.40 3.82 -1.96
N ILE A 113 -13.36 3.62 -1.15
CA ILE A 113 -13.47 3.62 0.32
C ILE A 113 -13.98 4.96 0.81
N GLY A 114 -13.44 6.06 0.29
CA GLY A 114 -13.90 7.41 0.61
C GLY A 114 -15.39 7.58 0.32
N LYS A 115 -15.85 7.14 -0.86
CA LYS A 115 -17.28 7.16 -1.22
C LYS A 115 -18.13 6.29 -0.29
N LEU A 116 -17.68 5.07 0.01
CA LEU A 116 -18.39 4.13 0.88
C LEU A 116 -18.55 4.66 2.32
N LEU A 117 -17.52 5.33 2.84
CA LEU A 117 -17.48 5.82 4.22
C LEU A 117 -17.94 7.29 4.37
N GLY A 118 -18.21 7.99 3.27
CA GLY A 118 -18.52 9.41 3.25
C GLY A 118 -17.35 10.30 3.67
N GLU A 119 -16.11 9.92 3.32
CA GLU A 119 -14.89 10.63 3.72
C GLU A 119 -14.00 11.00 2.52
N TYR A 120 -13.20 12.04 2.69
CA TYR A 120 -12.23 12.46 1.69
C TYR A 120 -11.02 11.52 1.64
N ASP A 121 -10.68 11.06 0.45
CA ASP A 121 -9.56 10.16 0.15
C ASP A 121 -8.22 10.61 0.77
N LYS A 122 -7.91 11.92 0.77
CA LYS A 122 -6.69 12.47 1.38
C LYS A 122 -6.59 12.14 2.87
N LYS A 123 -7.71 12.07 3.60
CA LYS A 123 -7.69 11.68 5.02
C LYS A 123 -7.37 10.19 5.17
N LEU A 124 -7.89 9.35 4.27
CA LEU A 124 -7.65 7.91 4.26
C LEU A 124 -6.19 7.61 3.92
N TRP A 125 -5.60 8.28 2.93
CA TRP A 125 -4.17 8.16 2.61
C TRP A 125 -3.27 8.51 3.79
N ARG A 126 -3.63 9.52 4.60
CA ARG A 126 -2.88 9.84 5.83
C ARG A 126 -2.92 8.72 6.87
N VAL A 127 -4.00 7.92 6.90
CA VAL A 127 -4.07 6.72 7.75
C VAL A 127 -3.20 5.63 7.16
N ILE A 128 -3.37 5.32 5.87
CA ILE A 128 -2.63 4.26 5.18
C ILE A 128 -1.13 4.50 5.30
N ASN A 129 -0.64 5.69 4.90
CA ASN A 129 0.79 6.02 4.97
C ASN A 129 1.33 5.91 6.39
N HIS A 130 0.59 6.39 7.40
CA HIS A 130 1.04 6.27 8.79
C HIS A 130 1.33 4.82 9.19
N TYR A 131 0.48 3.86 8.82
CA TYR A 131 0.70 2.45 9.17
C TYR A 131 1.71 1.78 8.24
N THR A 132 1.71 2.10 6.94
CA THR A 132 2.69 1.56 5.98
C THR A 132 4.10 2.03 6.30
N ASP A 133 4.32 3.32 6.59
CA ASP A 133 5.63 3.88 6.94
C ASP A 133 6.14 3.28 8.26
N ASN A 134 5.25 3.11 9.26
CA ASN A 134 5.59 2.48 10.52
C ASN A 134 5.91 0.98 10.38
N ALA A 135 5.24 0.28 9.46
CA ALA A 135 5.56 -1.12 9.17
C ALA A 135 6.89 -1.21 8.42
N ARG A 136 7.08 -0.36 7.41
CA ARG A 136 8.29 -0.30 6.59
C ARG A 136 9.54 -0.01 7.40
N SER A 137 9.48 0.96 8.33
CA SER A 137 10.61 1.27 9.22
C SER A 137 11.03 0.15 10.18
N LYS A 138 10.23 -0.92 10.29
CA LYS A 138 10.53 -2.12 11.08
C LYS A 138 10.82 -3.34 10.21
N GLU A 139 10.83 -3.17 8.90
CA GLU A 139 11.14 -4.24 7.96
C GLU A 139 12.59 -4.66 8.14
N ASP A 140 12.82 -5.96 8.12
CA ASP A 140 14.15 -6.57 8.21
C ASP A 140 14.28 -7.56 7.05
N LEU A 141 15.27 -7.32 6.21
CA LEU A 141 15.54 -8.08 4.99
C LEU A 141 16.79 -8.96 5.13
N SER A 142 17.28 -9.18 6.35
CA SER A 142 18.47 -10.00 6.63
C SER A 142 18.36 -11.44 6.10
N ASP A 143 17.17 -12.03 6.13
CA ASP A 143 16.90 -13.42 5.70
C ASP A 143 16.60 -13.58 4.20
N VAL A 144 16.48 -12.47 3.45
CA VAL A 144 16.13 -12.51 2.03
C VAL A 144 17.29 -13.09 1.21
N CYS A 145 17.02 -14.15 0.46
CA CYS A 145 18.02 -14.83 -0.37
C CYS A 145 17.57 -15.13 -1.81
N VAL A 146 16.26 -15.12 -2.10
CA VAL A 146 15.70 -15.35 -3.44
C VAL A 146 14.69 -14.25 -3.74
N VAL A 147 14.96 -13.45 -4.77
CA VAL A 147 14.11 -12.32 -5.14
C VAL A 147 13.58 -12.46 -6.56
N GLY A 148 12.35 -12.00 -6.78
CA GLY A 148 11.73 -11.82 -8.09
C GLY A 148 11.67 -10.34 -8.42
N ILE A 149 12.02 -9.97 -9.64
CA ILE A 149 11.97 -8.59 -10.14
C ILE A 149 11.04 -8.55 -11.34
N ASP A 150 10.04 -7.69 -11.27
CA ASP A 150 9.03 -7.55 -12.33
C ASP A 150 8.74 -6.07 -12.64
N GLU A 151 8.24 -5.83 -13.85
CA GLU A 151 7.82 -4.51 -14.34
C GLU A 151 6.30 -4.44 -14.43
N THR A 152 5.71 -3.40 -13.84
CA THR A 152 4.28 -3.10 -14.05
C THR A 152 4.11 -1.70 -14.63
N SER A 153 3.40 -1.59 -15.77
CA SER A 153 3.02 -0.29 -16.32
C SER A 153 1.92 0.34 -15.47
N CYS A 154 2.11 1.57 -15.01
CA CYS A 154 1.14 2.24 -14.14
C CYS A 154 0.04 2.98 -14.89
N LYS A 155 0.37 3.55 -16.06
CA LYS A 155 -0.56 4.27 -16.94
C LYS A 155 -0.13 4.14 -18.41
N LYS A 156 -1.04 4.47 -19.33
CA LYS A 156 -0.69 4.68 -20.74
C LYS A 156 0.35 5.81 -20.83
N GLY A 157 1.53 5.54 -21.41
CA GLY A 157 2.53 6.58 -21.68
C GLY A 157 3.92 6.39 -21.06
N HIS A 158 4.41 5.15 -20.88
CA HIS A 158 5.79 4.85 -20.45
C HIS A 158 6.13 5.15 -18.97
N GLU A 159 5.16 5.13 -18.05
CA GLU A 159 5.43 5.07 -16.60
C GLU A 159 5.49 3.60 -16.14
N TYR A 160 6.68 3.16 -15.74
CA TYR A 160 6.94 1.81 -15.24
C TYR A 160 7.23 1.86 -13.74
N ILE A 161 6.79 0.85 -13.00
CA ILE A 161 7.24 0.57 -11.64
C ILE A 161 7.99 -0.76 -11.67
N THR A 162 9.17 -0.77 -11.06
CA THR A 162 9.91 -2.00 -10.74
C THR A 162 9.41 -2.50 -9.38
N LEU A 163 9.00 -3.76 -9.33
CA LEU A 163 8.61 -4.46 -8.10
C LEU A 163 9.65 -5.52 -7.79
N VAL A 164 10.09 -5.57 -6.53
CA VAL A 164 10.95 -6.63 -6.02
C VAL A 164 10.19 -7.41 -4.95
N VAL A 165 10.16 -8.71 -5.12
CA VAL A 165 9.38 -9.66 -4.32
C VAL A 165 10.32 -10.66 -3.69
N ASP A 166 10.22 -10.88 -2.39
CA ASP A 166 10.78 -12.08 -1.77
C ASP A 166 9.93 -13.29 -2.22
N ILE A 167 10.55 -14.17 -3.00
CA ILE A 167 9.87 -15.34 -3.58
C ILE A 167 9.50 -16.34 -2.48
N LYS A 168 10.31 -16.46 -1.43
CA LYS A 168 10.09 -17.44 -0.36
C LYS A 168 8.84 -17.09 0.44
N ASP A 169 8.71 -15.82 0.81
CA ASP A 169 7.61 -15.34 1.65
C ASP A 169 6.45 -14.75 0.84
N SER A 170 6.55 -14.75 -0.50
CA SER A 170 5.54 -14.19 -1.42
C SER A 170 5.17 -12.75 -1.07
N LYS A 171 6.18 -11.94 -0.76
CA LYS A 171 6.01 -10.58 -0.22
C LYS A 171 6.73 -9.55 -1.09
N VAL A 172 6.04 -8.47 -1.44
CA VAL A 172 6.69 -7.30 -2.05
C VAL A 172 7.57 -6.64 -0.98
N ILE A 173 8.88 -6.60 -1.23
CA ILE A 173 9.87 -6.04 -0.30
C ILE A 173 10.43 -4.70 -0.77
N PHE A 174 10.25 -4.34 -2.04
CA PHE A 174 10.66 -3.05 -2.57
C PHE A 174 9.85 -2.68 -3.83
N ALA A 175 9.63 -1.39 -4.03
CA ALA A 175 9.00 -0.86 -5.23
C ALA A 175 9.55 0.53 -5.54
N CYS A 176 9.88 0.81 -6.80
CA CYS A 176 10.31 2.13 -7.24
C CYS A 176 9.85 2.45 -8.67
N GLU A 177 9.83 3.73 -9.01
CA GLU A 177 9.56 4.19 -10.37
C GLU A 177 10.76 3.90 -11.29
N GLY A 178 10.47 3.57 -12.55
CA GLY A 178 11.46 3.24 -13.57
C GLY A 178 11.58 1.73 -13.83
N LYS A 179 12.53 1.40 -14.71
CA LYS A 179 12.80 0.02 -15.16
C LYS A 179 14.21 -0.22 -15.69
N ASP A 180 15.12 0.69 -15.38
CA ASP A 180 16.51 0.61 -15.84
C ASP A 180 17.40 0.03 -14.74
N SER A 181 18.71 -0.07 -14.99
CA SER A 181 19.65 -0.61 -14.01
C SER A 181 19.69 0.19 -12.70
N SER A 182 19.26 1.47 -12.70
CA SER A 182 19.24 2.29 -11.48
C SER A 182 18.19 1.82 -10.48
N THR A 183 17.14 1.12 -10.92
CA THR A 183 16.14 0.52 -10.02
C THR A 183 16.75 -0.63 -9.21
N ILE A 184 17.65 -1.40 -9.82
CA ILE A 184 18.42 -2.46 -9.15
C ILE A 184 19.38 -1.87 -8.12
N THR A 185 20.10 -0.80 -8.47
CA THR A 185 20.96 -0.08 -7.51
C THR A 185 20.14 0.50 -6.35
N SER A 186 18.95 1.02 -6.63
CA SER A 186 18.04 1.55 -5.59
C SER A 186 17.57 0.45 -4.65
N PHE A 187 17.18 -0.72 -5.18
CA PHE A 187 16.84 -1.89 -4.38
C PHE A 187 18.04 -2.37 -3.55
N SER A 188 19.21 -2.45 -4.16
CA SER A 188 20.46 -2.88 -3.51
C SER A 188 20.82 -2.01 -2.30
N LYS A 189 20.60 -0.69 -2.40
CA LYS A 189 20.74 0.23 -1.27
C LYS A 189 19.67 0.01 -0.22
N ASP A 190 18.40 -0.06 -0.62
CA ASP A 190 17.27 -0.26 0.28
C ASP A 190 17.36 -1.60 1.05
N LEU A 191 17.87 -2.65 0.41
CA LEU A 191 18.18 -3.94 1.03
C LEU A 191 19.13 -3.75 2.22
N GLN A 192 20.22 -2.99 2.03
CA GLN A 192 21.19 -2.72 3.08
C GLN A 192 20.62 -1.81 4.18
N ASP A 193 19.83 -0.81 3.81
CA ASP A 193 19.16 0.08 4.76
C ASP A 193 18.18 -0.68 5.69
N HIS A 194 17.70 -1.85 5.26
CA HIS A 194 16.85 -2.76 6.04
C HIS A 194 17.58 -4.04 6.50
N ASN A 195 18.88 -3.94 6.84
CA ASN A 195 19.72 -5.02 7.39
C ASN A 195 20.00 -6.22 6.46
N GLY A 196 19.56 -6.17 5.21
CA GLY A 196 19.87 -7.17 4.20
C GLY A 196 21.33 -7.11 3.73
N ASN A 197 21.83 -8.24 3.23
CA ASN A 197 23.18 -8.33 2.67
C ASN A 197 23.11 -8.78 1.20
N LYS A 198 23.77 -8.02 0.31
CA LYS A 198 23.83 -8.35 -1.12
C LYS A 198 24.35 -9.76 -1.39
N SER A 199 25.35 -10.20 -0.63
CA SER A 199 25.91 -11.56 -0.74
C SER A 199 24.95 -12.66 -0.31
N ASN A 200 23.88 -12.35 0.43
CA ASN A 200 22.84 -13.31 0.78
C ASN A 200 21.89 -13.60 -0.40
N ILE A 201 21.78 -12.68 -1.36
CA ILE A 201 20.98 -12.88 -2.57
C ILE A 201 21.67 -13.93 -3.46
N LYS A 202 21.12 -15.14 -3.47
CA LYS A 202 21.65 -16.29 -4.24
C LYS A 202 20.94 -16.51 -5.56
N SER A 203 19.72 -16.01 -5.70
CA SER A 203 18.97 -16.12 -6.94
C SER A 203 18.08 -14.91 -7.16
N VAL A 204 18.08 -14.44 -8.41
CA VAL A 204 17.19 -13.39 -8.89
C VAL A 204 16.39 -13.94 -10.05
N CYS A 205 15.07 -13.96 -9.93
CA CYS A 205 14.16 -14.23 -11.03
C CYS A 205 13.76 -12.90 -11.68
N CYS A 206 13.97 -12.72 -12.98
CA CYS A 206 13.58 -11.50 -13.68
C CYS A 206 13.12 -11.77 -15.11
N ASP A 207 12.67 -10.73 -15.80
CA ASP A 207 12.46 -10.77 -17.23
C ASP A 207 13.80 -10.85 -18.00
N MET A 208 13.74 -10.85 -19.33
CA MET A 208 14.93 -10.87 -20.20
C MET A 208 15.48 -9.47 -20.51
N SER A 209 15.19 -8.45 -19.69
CA SER A 209 15.65 -7.07 -19.88
C SER A 209 17.17 -6.96 -19.74
N PRO A 210 17.90 -6.46 -20.75
CA PRO A 210 19.34 -6.25 -20.65
C PRO A 210 19.73 -5.30 -19.50
N SER A 211 18.87 -4.33 -19.19
CA SER A 211 19.08 -3.38 -18.09
C SER A 211 19.07 -4.08 -16.73
N TYR A 212 18.14 -5.02 -16.53
CA TYR A 212 18.09 -5.81 -15.30
C TYR A 212 19.24 -6.80 -15.22
N ILE A 213 19.53 -7.52 -16.30
CA ILE A 213 20.67 -8.46 -16.32
C ILE A 213 21.96 -7.73 -15.94
N SER A 214 22.20 -6.56 -16.54
CA SER A 214 23.35 -5.70 -16.23
C SER A 214 23.35 -5.24 -14.77
N GLY A 215 22.25 -4.65 -14.30
CA GLY A 215 22.13 -4.17 -12.93
C GLY A 215 22.32 -5.26 -11.88
N ILE A 216 21.72 -6.44 -12.09
CA ILE A 216 21.85 -7.60 -11.21
C ILE A 216 23.29 -8.11 -11.19
N SER A 217 23.92 -8.22 -12.35
CA SER A 217 25.31 -8.70 -12.45
C SER A 217 26.31 -7.78 -11.71
N ILE A 218 26.01 -6.48 -11.64
CA ILE A 218 26.82 -5.49 -10.92
C ILE A 218 26.54 -5.50 -9.42
N GLU A 219 25.27 -5.45 -9.02
CA GLU A 219 24.89 -5.29 -7.60
C GLU A 219 24.88 -6.61 -6.82
N PHE A 220 24.59 -7.73 -7.48
CA PHE A 220 24.45 -9.05 -6.88
C PHE A 220 25.28 -10.10 -7.64
N PRO A 221 26.62 -9.99 -7.63
CA PRO A 221 27.51 -10.83 -8.46
C PRO A 221 27.45 -12.32 -8.09
N ASP A 222 27.06 -12.65 -6.85
CA ASP A 222 26.91 -14.03 -6.38
C ASP A 222 25.55 -14.66 -6.76
N ALA A 223 24.63 -13.87 -7.31
CA ALA A 223 23.28 -14.31 -7.61
C ALA A 223 23.18 -15.00 -8.97
N LYS A 224 22.47 -16.13 -9.00
CA LYS A 224 22.09 -16.78 -10.26
C LYS A 224 20.84 -16.11 -10.83
N ILE A 225 20.97 -15.56 -12.03
CA ILE A 225 19.85 -15.01 -12.80
C ILE A 225 19.02 -16.15 -13.39
N THR A 226 17.74 -16.17 -13.07
CA THR A 226 16.76 -17.10 -13.64
C THR A 226 15.72 -16.28 -14.40
N PHE A 227 15.41 -16.68 -15.63
CA PHE A 227 14.37 -16.00 -16.40
C PHE A 227 12.99 -16.53 -16.05
N ASP A 228 12.03 -15.63 -15.91
CA ASP A 228 10.64 -16.00 -15.70
C ASP A 228 10.10 -16.83 -16.89
N LYS A 229 9.54 -17.99 -16.56
CA LYS A 229 8.93 -18.93 -17.49
C LYS A 229 7.87 -18.27 -18.37
N PHE A 230 7.05 -17.36 -17.83
CA PHE A 230 6.02 -16.70 -18.63
C PHE A 230 6.64 -15.89 -19.78
N HIS A 231 7.65 -15.09 -19.48
CA HIS A 231 8.37 -14.27 -20.46
C HIS A 231 9.09 -15.14 -21.49
N VAL A 232 9.73 -16.24 -21.08
CA VAL A 232 10.37 -17.20 -21.99
C VAL A 232 9.36 -17.84 -22.94
N MET A 233 8.23 -18.34 -22.42
CA MET A 233 7.18 -18.95 -23.23
C MET A 233 6.52 -17.94 -24.17
N LYS A 234 6.35 -16.69 -23.74
CA LYS A 234 5.83 -15.61 -24.57
C LYS A 234 6.75 -15.33 -25.77
N ALA A 235 8.06 -15.17 -25.53
CA ALA A 235 9.03 -14.95 -26.60
C ALA A 235 9.08 -16.12 -27.59
N MET A 236 9.02 -17.36 -27.10
CA MET A 236 8.95 -18.55 -27.96
C MET A 236 7.72 -18.53 -28.88
N ASN A 237 6.54 -18.23 -28.32
CA ASN A 237 5.29 -18.15 -29.08
C ASN A 237 5.31 -17.00 -30.10
N GLU A 238 5.90 -15.86 -29.75
CA GLU A 238 6.09 -14.73 -30.67
C GLU A 238 6.97 -15.13 -31.86
N GLY A 239 8.12 -15.76 -31.60
CA GLY A 239 9.00 -16.28 -32.66
C GLY A 239 8.32 -17.31 -33.57
N LEU A 240 7.56 -18.26 -33.00
CA LEU A 240 6.76 -19.21 -33.77
C LEU A 240 5.71 -18.52 -34.63
N ASN A 241 5.07 -17.47 -34.11
CA ASN A 241 4.07 -16.69 -34.83
C ASN A 241 4.69 -15.89 -35.98
N GLU A 242 5.89 -15.34 -35.81
CA GLU A 242 6.63 -14.67 -36.89
C GLU A 242 6.93 -15.63 -38.03
N VAL A 243 7.47 -16.81 -37.74
CA VAL A 243 7.73 -17.86 -38.75
C VAL A 243 6.43 -18.26 -39.43
N ARG A 244 5.34 -18.48 -38.68
CA ARG A 244 4.02 -18.79 -39.24
C ARG A 244 3.54 -17.70 -40.21
N ILE A 245 3.70 -16.43 -39.86
CA ILE A 245 3.33 -15.29 -40.73
C ILE A 245 4.19 -15.26 -42.00
N GLN A 246 5.51 -15.48 -41.87
CA GLN A 246 6.42 -15.51 -43.00
C GLN A 246 6.07 -16.63 -43.99
N GLU A 247 5.81 -17.84 -43.49
CA GLU A 247 5.42 -18.99 -44.33
C GLU A 247 4.05 -18.79 -44.99
N GLN A 248 3.08 -18.21 -44.28
CA GLN A 248 1.79 -17.83 -44.90
C GLN A 248 1.94 -16.80 -46.02
N LYS A 249 2.81 -15.80 -45.85
CA LYS A 249 3.11 -14.81 -46.91
C LYS A 249 3.79 -15.46 -48.11
N LYS A 250 4.76 -16.36 -47.89
CA LYS A 250 5.40 -17.13 -48.97
C LYS A 250 4.38 -17.95 -49.75
N GLN A 251 3.53 -18.73 -49.06
CA GLN A 251 2.49 -19.54 -49.71
C GLN A 251 1.49 -18.70 -50.52
N ARG A 252 1.12 -17.52 -50.00
CA ARG A 252 0.21 -16.59 -50.69
C ARG A 252 0.87 -15.94 -51.91
N ASN A 253 2.14 -15.58 -51.82
CA ASN A 253 2.90 -14.99 -52.95
C ASN A 253 3.32 -16.03 -54.00
N SER A 254 3.49 -17.29 -53.62
CA SER A 254 3.67 -18.40 -54.58
C SER A 254 2.38 -18.81 -55.30
N LYS A 255 1.23 -18.20 -54.96
CA LYS A 255 -0.06 -18.41 -55.62
C LYS A 255 -0.58 -17.12 -56.27
N ILE A 256 -0.09 -16.68 -57.43
CA ILE A 256 -0.81 -15.68 -58.27
C ILE A 256 -0.42 -15.83 -59.76
N PRO A 257 -1.30 -15.64 -60.78
CA PRO A 257 -2.76 -15.63 -60.84
C PRO A 257 -3.31 -16.81 -61.68
N ASN A 258 -4.63 -17.02 -61.66
CA ASN A 258 -5.32 -17.83 -62.68
C ASN A 258 -5.18 -17.11 -64.05
N SER A 259 -4.10 -17.37 -64.78
CA SER A 259 -3.96 -17.05 -66.19
C SER A 259 -4.27 -18.29 -67.03
N TYR A 260 -4.95 -18.06 -68.16
CA TYR A 260 -5.52 -19.02 -69.15
C TYR A 260 -6.87 -19.63 -68.73
N GLY A 261 -7.98 -19.55 -69.46
CA GLY A 261 -8.37 -19.01 -70.78
C GLY A 261 -9.90 -19.25 -70.89
N LEU A 262 -10.71 -18.45 -71.58
CA LEU A 262 -10.89 -18.48 -73.03
C LEU A 262 -11.82 -17.32 -73.41
N ARG A 263 -11.36 -16.49 -74.35
CA ARG A 263 -12.27 -15.70 -75.20
C ARG A 263 -12.98 -16.68 -76.13
N THR A 264 -14.28 -16.84 -75.96
CA THR A 264 -15.16 -17.24 -77.07
C THR A 264 -16.09 -16.06 -77.37
N ARG A 265 -15.77 -15.34 -78.45
CA ARG A 265 -16.76 -14.55 -79.18
C ARG A 265 -17.83 -15.51 -79.68
N LYS A 266 -19.09 -15.26 -79.36
CA LYS A 266 -20.21 -15.68 -80.20
C LYS A 266 -20.94 -14.43 -80.68
N ILE A 267 -21.28 -14.53 -81.96
CA ILE A 267 -21.91 -13.58 -82.87
C ILE A 267 -23.25 -13.09 -82.30
#